data_AF-A0A813E8P9-F1
#
_entry.id   AF-A0A813E8P9-F1
#
_cell.length_a   1.000
_cell.length_b   1.000
_cell.length_c   1.000
_cell.angle_alpha   90.00
_cell.angle_beta   90.00
_cell.angle_gamma   90.00
#
_symmetry.space_group_name_H-M   'P 1'
#
loop_
_entity.id
_entity.type
_entity.pdbx_description
1 polymer ?
#
loop_
_entity_poly.entity_id
_entity_poly.type
_entity_poly.pdbx_seq_one_letter_code
_entity_poly.pdbx_strand_id
1 'polypeptide(L)'
;MNFVSRHLRLASALWLAGGAGAGDRLRETGHHANGLLMATADSASGVPACEPNKIFAQTVADECGPSPGKGTTLDWTAFVGELYEARNLLFQAGPELARMQLANLMRLATQRGPTAFECPAAVAATSYALAEVIAAEGDTQGHSLALLQFALALLPSAAHRECTQWPMKGRDLEAAFLKLLETSRPAPLLPQQLPPADSLRIAVVTACAGFHPGRARQSSEENLGSYTSRHGYDLHFFPDASAVMSGAPAWGWNQTQMDAPAFWRAHALQRVIDSEVPYHWILWVDCEVALTDLERSVPVVLASHGISPAEVTGGGPEAADLLLTADGLGAKPEVMFLRRSPWSLSFVQRWARSPASAFNRAAHDPNGRHEERLALQHSVLPHWEVWLAGNSWPNWESFAWPTEVRLAAGNLLGARSECC
;
A
#
# COMPACT_ATOMS: atom_id res chain seq x y z
N MET A 1 -26.54 0.35 25.39
CA MET A 1 -26.32 -1.11 25.48
C MET A 1 -25.76 -1.63 24.16
N ASN A 2 -24.50 -1.32 23.87
CA ASN A 2 -23.79 -1.71 22.63
C ASN A 2 -22.28 -1.57 22.90
N PHE A 3 -21.60 -2.66 23.26
CA PHE A 3 -20.15 -2.63 23.51
C PHE A 3 -19.40 -3.94 23.17
N VAL A 4 -20.04 -4.92 22.52
CA VAL A 4 -19.42 -6.24 22.28
C VAL A 4 -19.12 -6.53 20.79
N SER A 5 -19.49 -5.65 19.86
CA SER A 5 -19.35 -5.91 18.41
C SER A 5 -18.04 -5.45 17.74
N ARG A 6 -17.13 -4.73 18.44
CA ARG A 6 -15.95 -4.08 17.81
C ARG A 6 -14.61 -4.80 17.95
N HIS A 7 -14.51 -5.89 18.73
CA HIS A 7 -13.22 -6.56 18.96
C HIS A 7 -13.05 -7.92 18.24
N LEU A 8 -14.01 -8.34 17.42
CA LEU A 8 -14.02 -9.65 16.75
C LEU A 8 -13.64 -9.65 15.25
N ARG A 9 -13.25 -8.50 14.66
CA ARG A 9 -12.57 -8.46 13.33
C ARG A 9 -11.04 -8.34 13.42
N LEU A 10 -10.51 -8.32 14.65
CA LEU A 10 -9.08 -8.22 14.96
C LEU A 10 -8.45 -9.58 15.35
N ALA A 11 -9.21 -10.67 15.29
CA ALA A 11 -8.72 -12.03 15.56
C ALA A 11 -9.67 -13.04 14.88
N SER A 12 -9.62 -13.12 13.56
CA SER A 12 -10.42 -14.12 12.83
C SER A 12 -9.83 -15.52 13.04
N ALA A 13 -10.28 -16.13 14.13
CA ALA A 13 -10.42 -17.56 14.37
C ALA A 13 -9.14 -18.40 14.58
N LEU A 14 -8.63 -18.34 15.82
CA LEU A 14 -8.06 -19.53 16.47
C LEU A 14 -9.20 -20.52 16.75
N TRP A 15 -9.00 -21.79 16.34
CA TRP A 15 -9.54 -23.01 16.96
C TRP A 15 -11.06 -23.27 16.96
N LEU A 16 -11.45 -24.39 16.31
CA LEU A 16 -12.48 -25.41 16.65
C LEU A 16 -12.65 -26.29 15.37
N ALA A 17 -12.44 -27.60 15.32
CA ALA A 17 -12.75 -28.64 16.29
C ALA A 17 -11.72 -29.80 16.27
N GLY A 18 -11.47 -30.37 17.45
CA GLY A 18 -10.74 -31.62 17.61
C GLY A 18 -11.60 -32.85 17.29
N GLY A 19 -10.92 -33.93 16.93
CA GLY A 19 -11.47 -35.28 16.80
C GLY A 19 -10.34 -36.28 16.56
N ALA A 20 -10.05 -37.09 17.58
CA ALA A 20 -8.99 -38.09 17.62
C ALA A 20 -9.15 -39.20 16.56
N GLY A 21 -8.02 -39.80 16.16
CA GLY A 21 -8.03 -41.07 15.41
C GLY A 21 -6.64 -41.47 14.92
N ALA A 22 -6.05 -42.46 15.58
CA ALA A 22 -4.71 -43.01 15.38
C ALA A 22 -4.44 -43.60 13.98
N GLY A 23 -3.15 -43.72 13.64
CA GLY A 23 -2.70 -44.71 12.65
C GLY A 23 -1.34 -44.42 12.00
N ASP A 24 -0.33 -45.17 12.44
CA ASP A 24 1.00 -45.35 11.86
C ASP A 24 1.11 -45.21 10.32
N ARG A 25 2.18 -44.55 9.87
CA ARG A 25 3.25 -45.14 9.04
C ARG A 25 4.31 -44.11 8.67
N LEU A 26 5.50 -44.30 9.23
CA LEU A 26 6.75 -43.77 8.69
C LEU A 26 6.93 -44.29 7.25
N ARG A 27 7.01 -43.37 6.29
CA ARG A 27 7.59 -43.63 4.98
C ARG A 27 8.48 -42.46 4.62
N GLU A 28 9.78 -42.76 4.60
CA GLU A 28 10.82 -41.90 4.06
C GLU A 28 10.49 -41.55 2.61
N THR A 29 10.25 -40.27 2.34
CA THR A 29 10.43 -39.69 1.01
C THR A 29 11.21 -38.42 1.18
N GLY A 30 12.46 -38.44 0.71
CA GLY A 30 13.34 -37.29 0.65
C GLY A 30 12.70 -36.18 -0.16
N HIS A 31 12.34 -35.09 0.52
CA HIS A 31 12.01 -33.84 -0.13
C HIS A 31 13.29 -33.04 -0.31
N HIS A 32 13.57 -32.72 -1.58
CA HIS A 32 14.43 -31.61 -1.94
C HIS A 32 13.87 -30.35 -1.27
N ALA A 33 14.48 -29.94 -0.17
CA ALA A 33 14.29 -28.62 0.39
C ALA A 33 14.75 -27.61 -0.67
N ASN A 34 13.80 -26.93 -1.32
CA ASN A 34 14.05 -25.69 -2.03
C ASN A 34 14.44 -24.66 -0.96
N GLY A 35 15.70 -24.69 -0.55
CA GLY A 35 16.29 -23.68 0.30
C GLY A 35 16.18 -22.34 -0.41
N LEU A 36 15.39 -21.44 0.17
CA LEU A 36 15.45 -20.02 -0.11
C LEU A 36 16.80 -19.49 0.42
N LEU A 37 17.91 -19.95 -0.19
CA LEU A 37 19.24 -19.43 0.09
C LEU A 37 19.27 -17.98 -0.41
N MET A 38 19.57 -17.10 0.54
CA MET A 38 19.61 -15.65 0.38
C MET A 38 20.43 -15.26 -0.85
N ALA A 39 19.74 -14.77 -1.88
CA ALA A 39 20.38 -14.06 -2.96
C ALA A 39 20.67 -12.64 -2.47
N THR A 40 21.90 -12.37 -2.06
CA THR A 40 22.36 -11.01 -1.80
C THR A 40 22.49 -10.30 -3.14
N ALA A 41 21.50 -9.44 -3.46
CA ALA A 41 21.59 -8.53 -4.58
C ALA A 41 22.58 -7.40 -4.22
N ASP A 42 23.87 -7.68 -4.37
CA ASP A 42 24.89 -6.64 -4.29
C ASP A 42 24.94 -5.84 -5.60
N SER A 43 25.08 -4.52 -5.46
CA SER A 43 25.43 -3.52 -6.48
C SER A 43 24.31 -2.97 -7.40
N ALA A 44 23.62 -1.90 -6.96
CA ALA A 44 23.09 -0.88 -7.88
C ALA A 44 22.64 0.44 -7.21
N SER A 45 22.29 0.46 -5.92
CA SER A 45 21.86 1.69 -5.25
C SER A 45 23.10 2.46 -4.73
N GLY A 46 23.32 3.68 -5.22
CA GLY A 46 24.39 4.57 -4.74
C GLY A 46 24.25 5.05 -3.28
N VAL A 47 23.54 4.29 -2.45
CA VAL A 47 23.46 4.51 -1.01
C VAL A 47 24.66 3.79 -0.39
N PRO A 48 25.58 4.50 0.29
CA PRO A 48 26.72 3.85 0.93
C PRO A 48 26.23 2.81 1.93
N ALA A 49 26.76 1.59 1.85
CA ALA A 49 26.46 0.52 2.80
C ALA A 49 26.69 1.03 4.23
N CYS A 50 25.80 0.66 5.15
CA CYS A 50 25.94 1.08 6.54
C CYS A 50 27.26 0.59 7.11
N GLU A 51 28.09 1.51 7.62
CA GLU A 51 29.30 1.11 8.33
C GLU A 51 28.88 0.41 9.65
N PRO A 52 29.41 -0.78 9.99
CA PRO A 52 28.95 -1.55 11.15
C PRO A 52 29.00 -0.77 12.47
N ASN A 53 29.95 0.15 12.63
CA ASN A 53 30.07 1.04 13.78
C ASN A 53 28.88 2.01 13.92
N LYS A 54 28.15 2.33 12.85
CA LYS A 54 26.95 3.18 12.88
C LYS A 54 25.71 2.42 13.30
N ILE A 55 25.64 1.12 13.04
CA ILE A 55 24.58 0.25 13.54
C ILE A 55 24.63 0.29 15.07
N PHE A 56 25.75 -0.13 15.68
CA PHE A 56 25.93 -0.16 17.14
C PHE A 56 25.97 1.21 17.83
N ALA A 57 26.10 2.30 17.08
CA ALA A 57 26.03 3.65 17.63
C ALA A 57 24.59 4.14 17.84
N GLN A 58 23.61 3.56 17.12
CA GLN A 58 22.19 3.84 17.35
C GLN A 58 21.66 2.93 18.45
N THR A 59 21.05 3.53 19.46
CA THR A 59 20.33 2.79 20.49
C THR A 59 18.92 2.47 20.00
N VAL A 60 18.31 1.40 20.53
CA VAL A 60 16.89 1.11 20.27
C VAL A 60 16.01 2.31 20.62
N ALA A 61 16.39 3.10 21.63
CA ALA A 61 15.67 4.32 22.01
C ALA A 61 15.71 5.43 20.95
N ASP A 62 16.74 5.47 20.11
CA ASP A 62 16.86 6.44 19.01
C ASP A 62 15.91 6.12 17.85
N GLU A 63 15.62 4.83 17.64
CA GLU A 63 14.67 4.36 16.62
C GLU A 63 13.24 4.24 17.17
N CYS A 64 13.12 4.02 18.48
CA CYS A 64 11.88 3.71 19.18
C CYS A 64 11.77 4.59 20.41
N GLY A 65 11.27 5.80 20.19
CA GLY A 65 11.14 6.83 21.20
C GLY A 65 9.68 7.25 21.36
N PRO A 66 9.21 7.45 22.60
CA PRO A 66 7.98 8.19 22.80
C PRO A 66 8.21 9.63 22.33
N SER A 67 7.18 10.31 21.82
CA SER A 67 7.24 11.76 21.64
C SER A 67 7.75 12.40 22.95
N PRO A 68 8.65 13.40 22.90
CA PRO A 68 9.31 13.92 24.08
C PRO A 68 8.31 14.19 25.23
N GLY A 69 8.49 13.50 26.36
CA GLY A 69 7.66 13.66 27.57
C GLY A 69 6.64 12.56 27.87
N LYS A 70 6.57 11.48 27.10
CA LYS A 70 5.82 10.26 27.48
C LYS A 70 6.79 9.11 27.75
N GLY A 71 6.50 8.22 28.68
CA GLY A 71 7.24 6.95 28.78
C GLY A 71 6.77 5.98 27.69
N THR A 72 7.61 5.03 27.28
CA THR A 72 7.16 3.91 26.44
C THR A 72 6.32 2.95 27.27
N THR A 73 5.39 2.25 26.62
CA THR A 73 4.60 1.20 27.26
C THR A 73 5.29 -0.16 27.25
N LEU A 74 6.23 -0.36 26.31
CA LEU A 74 7.08 -1.55 26.20
C LEU A 74 8.56 -1.19 26.37
N ASP A 75 9.32 -2.13 26.91
CA ASP A 75 10.79 -2.10 26.87
C ASP A 75 11.23 -2.64 25.51
N TRP A 76 11.44 -1.73 24.56
CA TRP A 76 11.85 -2.08 23.20
C TRP A 76 13.24 -2.71 23.14
N THR A 77 14.10 -2.47 24.14
CA THR A 77 15.43 -3.10 24.22
C THR A 77 15.32 -4.57 24.61
N ALA A 78 14.47 -4.89 25.59
CA ALA A 78 14.14 -6.29 25.89
C ALA A 78 13.46 -6.97 24.69
N PHE A 79 12.53 -6.26 24.04
CA PHE A 79 11.79 -6.77 22.89
C PHE A 79 12.70 -7.18 21.72
N VAL A 80 13.73 -6.38 21.38
CA VAL A 80 14.66 -6.77 20.30
C VAL A 80 15.45 -8.03 20.66
N GLY A 81 15.82 -8.22 21.93
CA GLY A 81 16.45 -9.44 22.42
C GLY A 81 15.56 -10.67 22.22
N GLU A 82 14.30 -10.59 22.65
CA GLU A 82 13.31 -11.67 22.46
C GLU A 82 13.06 -11.97 20.97
N LEU A 83 13.08 -10.95 20.11
CA LEU A 83 12.96 -11.12 18.66
C LEU A 83 14.14 -11.92 18.08
N TYR A 84 15.38 -11.63 18.48
CA TYR A 84 16.55 -12.41 18.06
C TYR A 84 16.46 -13.87 18.52
N GLU A 85 16.04 -14.10 19.76
CA GLU A 85 15.82 -15.46 20.29
C GLU A 85 14.73 -16.19 19.51
N ALA A 86 13.59 -15.54 19.26
CA ALA A 86 12.49 -16.13 18.51
C ALA A 86 12.89 -16.52 17.07
N ARG A 87 13.73 -15.72 16.40
CA ARG A 87 14.29 -16.07 15.08
C ARG A 87 15.23 -17.27 15.15
N ASN A 88 16.08 -17.33 16.17
CA ASN A 88 17.03 -18.44 16.35
C ASN A 88 16.34 -19.79 16.60
N LEU A 89 15.11 -19.79 17.13
CA LEU A 89 14.31 -21.01 17.29
C LEU A 89 14.05 -21.73 15.98
N LEU A 90 14.04 -21.03 14.83
CA LEU A 90 13.90 -21.65 13.52
C LEU A 90 14.96 -22.75 13.31
N PHE A 91 16.19 -22.50 13.77
CA PHE A 91 17.32 -23.41 13.63
C PHE A 91 17.44 -24.40 14.80
N GLN A 92 17.01 -24.01 16.01
CA GLN A 92 17.20 -24.83 17.22
C GLN A 92 16.05 -25.80 17.46
N ALA A 93 14.81 -25.35 17.26
CA ALA A 93 13.60 -26.07 17.65
C ALA A 93 12.62 -26.27 16.49
N GLY A 94 12.87 -25.64 15.34
CA GLY A 94 12.05 -25.74 14.14
C GLY A 94 11.08 -24.57 13.95
N PRO A 95 10.41 -24.52 12.79
CA PRO A 95 9.64 -23.36 12.37
C PRO A 95 8.37 -23.14 13.20
N GLU A 96 7.71 -24.19 13.67
CA GLU A 96 6.46 -24.08 14.43
C GLU A 96 6.65 -23.28 15.73
N LEU A 97 7.72 -23.57 16.48
CA LEU A 97 8.02 -22.87 17.73
C LEU A 97 8.46 -21.42 17.47
N ALA A 98 9.28 -21.19 16.44
CA ALA A 98 9.67 -19.84 16.02
C ALA A 98 8.46 -18.99 15.65
N ARG A 99 7.53 -19.55 14.84
CA ARG A 99 6.28 -18.89 14.42
C ARG A 99 5.43 -18.52 15.62
N MET A 100 5.27 -19.43 16.58
CA MET A 100 4.49 -19.18 17.80
C MET A 100 5.06 -18.01 18.61
N GLN A 101 6.39 -17.97 18.80
CA GLN A 101 7.03 -16.89 19.56
C GLN A 101 6.97 -15.56 18.83
N LEU A 102 7.23 -15.54 17.51
CA LEU A 102 7.10 -14.33 16.69
C LEU A 102 5.65 -13.81 16.66
N ALA A 103 4.65 -14.69 16.60
CA ALA A 103 3.25 -14.30 16.68
C ALA A 103 2.88 -13.71 18.06
N ASN A 104 3.46 -14.23 19.14
CA ASN A 104 3.29 -13.67 20.49
C ASN A 104 3.90 -12.27 20.61
N LEU A 105 5.11 -12.07 20.10
CA LEU A 105 5.77 -10.76 20.04
C LEU A 105 4.96 -9.75 19.22
N MET A 106 4.49 -10.16 18.04
CA MET A 106 3.62 -9.32 17.20
C MET A 106 2.37 -8.90 17.97
N ARG A 107 1.68 -9.86 18.59
CA ARG A 107 0.48 -9.59 19.39
C ARG A 107 0.74 -8.65 20.56
N LEU A 108 1.90 -8.76 21.23
CA LEU A 108 2.30 -7.87 22.31
C LEU A 108 2.47 -6.43 21.79
N ALA A 109 3.21 -6.25 20.70
CA ALA A 109 3.47 -4.94 20.10
C ALA A 109 2.20 -4.28 19.53
N THR A 110 1.25 -5.08 19.01
CA THR A 110 0.01 -4.57 18.41
C THR A 110 -1.22 -4.67 19.33
N GLN A 111 -1.06 -5.07 20.59
CA GLN A 111 -2.18 -5.25 21.53
C GLN A 111 -2.97 -3.94 21.71
N ARG A 112 -2.26 -2.81 21.63
CA ARG A 112 -2.83 -1.45 21.63
C ARG A 112 -2.26 -0.71 20.43
N GLY A 113 -3.14 -0.11 19.62
CA GLY A 113 -2.74 0.71 18.47
C GLY A 113 -1.62 1.71 18.79
N PRO A 114 -1.74 2.52 19.87
CA PRO A 114 -0.68 3.47 20.26
C PRO A 114 0.69 2.84 20.52
N THR A 115 0.74 1.63 21.09
CA THR A 115 2.01 0.93 21.37
C THR A 115 2.73 0.55 20.08
N ALA A 116 2.01 0.11 19.04
CA ALA A 116 2.61 -0.19 17.75
C ALA A 116 3.27 1.05 17.10
N PHE A 117 2.72 2.24 17.35
CA PHE A 117 3.27 3.50 16.86
C PHE A 117 4.43 4.06 17.70
N GLU A 118 4.71 3.50 18.89
CA GLU A 118 5.91 3.87 19.65
C GLU A 118 7.20 3.36 18.97
N CYS A 119 7.10 2.28 18.19
CA CYS A 119 8.25 1.65 17.54
C CYS A 119 7.83 0.88 16.26
N PRO A 120 7.52 1.59 15.15
CA PRO A 120 7.13 0.96 13.90
C PRO A 120 8.18 -0.03 13.36
N ALA A 121 9.46 0.24 13.58
CA ALA A 121 10.57 -0.62 13.15
C ALA A 121 10.57 -2.00 13.85
N ALA A 122 10.21 -2.09 15.14
CA ALA A 122 10.06 -3.37 15.82
C ALA A 122 8.93 -4.22 15.22
N VAL A 123 7.81 -3.57 14.96
CA VAL A 123 6.63 -4.22 14.37
C VAL A 123 6.96 -4.70 12.95
N ALA A 124 7.64 -3.87 12.15
CA ALA A 124 8.11 -4.25 10.83
C ALA A 124 9.07 -5.45 10.87
N ALA A 125 10.09 -5.42 11.74
CA ALA A 125 11.07 -6.49 11.86
C ALA A 125 10.46 -7.81 12.34
N THR A 126 9.52 -7.73 13.29
CA THR A 126 8.78 -8.92 13.76
C THR A 126 7.90 -9.50 12.65
N SER A 127 7.23 -8.64 11.86
CA SER A 127 6.41 -9.07 10.73
C SER A 127 7.26 -9.72 9.64
N TYR A 128 8.42 -9.14 9.34
CA TYR A 128 9.38 -9.69 8.39
C TYR A 128 9.86 -11.08 8.82
N ALA A 129 10.32 -11.21 10.07
CA ALA A 129 10.76 -12.49 10.61
C ALA A 129 9.64 -13.54 10.60
N LEU A 130 8.40 -13.15 10.93
CA LEU A 130 7.26 -14.06 10.88
C LEU A 130 6.97 -14.51 9.44
N ALA A 131 7.08 -13.62 8.45
CA ALA A 131 6.92 -13.96 7.05
C ALA A 131 7.98 -14.95 6.56
N GLU A 132 9.25 -14.79 6.98
CA GLU A 132 10.35 -15.70 6.68
C GLU A 132 10.06 -17.11 7.22
N VAL A 133 9.59 -17.22 8.48
CA VAL A 133 9.28 -18.52 9.09
C VAL A 133 8.09 -19.19 8.42
N ILE A 134 7.01 -18.46 8.11
CA ILE A 134 5.84 -19.00 7.39
C ILE A 134 6.24 -19.48 5.99
N ALA A 135 7.09 -18.73 5.29
CA ALA A 135 7.60 -19.15 3.99
C ALA A 135 8.46 -20.42 4.09
N ALA A 136 9.23 -20.58 5.16
CA ALA A 136 10.03 -21.79 5.42
C ALA A 136 9.18 -23.04 5.74
N GLU A 137 7.97 -22.87 6.29
CA GLU A 137 7.01 -23.98 6.51
C GLU A 137 6.37 -24.49 5.21
N GLY A 138 6.57 -23.80 4.08
CA GLY A 138 5.88 -24.10 2.83
C GLY A 138 4.39 -23.74 2.84
N ASP A 139 3.96 -22.95 3.83
CA ASP A 139 2.59 -22.44 3.95
C ASP A 139 2.31 -21.34 2.89
N THR A 140 1.03 -21.11 2.66
CA THR A 140 0.42 -20.15 1.74
C THR A 140 1.18 -18.84 1.59
N GLN A 141 1.71 -18.62 0.38
CA GLN A 141 2.40 -17.40 -0.06
C GLN A 141 1.65 -16.10 0.29
N GLY A 142 0.31 -16.15 0.37
CA GLY A 142 -0.53 -15.00 0.74
C GLY A 142 -0.26 -14.45 2.15
N HIS A 143 -0.03 -15.29 3.16
CA HIS A 143 0.25 -14.81 4.52
C HIS A 143 1.62 -14.14 4.62
N SER A 144 2.65 -14.77 4.05
CA SER A 144 3.99 -14.18 3.99
C SER A 144 3.95 -12.86 3.22
N LEU A 145 3.27 -12.80 2.06
CA LEU A 145 3.15 -11.58 1.28
C LEU A 145 2.48 -10.47 2.10
N ALA A 146 1.35 -10.75 2.78
CA ALA A 146 0.66 -9.76 3.61
C ALA A 146 1.52 -9.22 4.78
N LEU A 147 2.33 -10.08 5.40
CA LEU A 147 3.26 -9.72 6.48
C LEU A 147 4.46 -8.91 5.98
N LEU A 148 5.06 -9.27 4.84
CA LEU A 148 6.09 -8.46 4.21
C LEU A 148 5.55 -7.09 3.81
N GLN A 149 4.34 -7.08 3.26
CA GLN A 149 3.64 -5.86 2.92
C GLN A 149 3.36 -4.97 4.15
N PHE A 150 3.05 -5.58 5.30
CA PHE A 150 2.88 -4.89 6.58
C PHE A 150 4.19 -4.34 7.12
N ALA A 151 5.28 -5.09 7.01
CA ALA A 151 6.61 -4.61 7.36
C ALA A 151 7.03 -3.39 6.51
N LEU A 152 6.80 -3.45 5.20
CA LEU A 152 7.12 -2.34 4.28
C LEU A 152 6.35 -1.07 4.63
N ALA A 153 5.07 -1.19 5.01
CA ALA A 153 4.24 -0.05 5.37
C ALA A 153 4.62 0.61 6.72
N LEU A 154 5.37 -0.08 7.57
CA LEU A 154 5.78 0.39 8.90
C LEU A 154 7.25 0.76 8.98
N LEU A 155 8.01 0.51 7.92
CA LEU A 155 9.42 0.87 7.84
C LEU A 155 9.55 2.40 7.79
N PRO A 156 10.18 3.03 8.79
CA PRO A 156 10.53 4.44 8.65
C PRO A 156 11.53 4.60 7.50
N SER A 157 11.47 5.72 6.78
CA SER A 157 12.40 6.06 5.69
C SER A 157 13.89 5.98 6.10
N ALA A 158 14.20 6.07 7.41
CA ALA A 158 15.53 5.87 7.97
C ALA A 158 15.99 4.40 7.97
N ALA A 159 15.08 3.44 8.16
CA ALA A 159 15.41 2.01 8.15
C ALA A 159 15.61 1.44 6.72
N HIS A 160 15.20 2.19 5.68
CA HIS A 160 15.66 1.97 4.31
C HIS A 160 17.16 2.25 4.11
N ARG A 161 17.83 2.95 5.06
CA ARG A 161 19.26 3.31 4.97
C ARG A 161 20.21 2.23 5.51
N GLU A 162 19.74 1.00 5.69
CA GLU A 162 20.52 -0.16 6.15
C GLU A 162 21.18 -0.03 7.54
N CYS A 163 20.89 1.04 8.29
CA CYS A 163 21.40 1.28 9.64
C CYS A 163 20.25 1.17 10.63
N THR A 164 20.00 -0.04 11.13
CA THR A 164 18.99 -0.29 12.17
C THR A 164 19.49 -1.39 13.11
N GLN A 165 19.16 -1.27 14.40
CA GLN A 165 19.37 -2.32 15.41
C GLN A 165 18.45 -3.52 15.21
N TRP A 166 17.36 -3.32 14.46
CA TRP A 166 16.37 -4.34 14.21
C TRP A 166 16.91 -5.39 13.23
N PRO A 167 16.57 -6.68 13.40
CA PRO A 167 17.07 -7.77 12.57
C PRO A 167 16.44 -7.81 11.16
N MET A 168 16.41 -6.68 10.47
CA MET A 168 15.91 -6.52 9.11
C MET A 168 16.72 -5.45 8.36
N LYS A 169 16.84 -5.58 7.04
CA LYS A 169 17.30 -4.51 6.16
C LYS A 169 16.18 -4.19 5.19
N GLY A 170 15.91 -2.90 4.96
CA GLY A 170 14.86 -2.46 4.02
C GLY A 170 14.98 -3.13 2.64
N ARG A 171 16.21 -3.21 2.11
CA ARG A 171 16.50 -3.90 0.83
C ARG A 171 16.15 -5.39 0.82
N ASP A 172 16.38 -6.09 1.92
CA ASP A 172 16.19 -7.53 2.01
C ASP A 172 14.69 -7.82 2.07
N LEU A 173 13.95 -6.97 2.79
CA LEU A 173 12.50 -7.00 2.84
C LEU A 173 11.87 -6.69 1.47
N GLU A 174 12.33 -5.64 0.78
CA GLU A 174 11.86 -5.28 -0.57
C GLU A 174 12.11 -6.42 -1.56
N ALA A 175 13.34 -6.97 -1.57
CA ALA A 175 13.69 -8.10 -2.41
C ALA A 175 12.85 -9.36 -2.08
N ALA A 176 12.60 -9.63 -0.80
CA ALA A 176 11.74 -10.73 -0.38
C ALA A 176 10.28 -10.54 -0.84
N PHE A 177 9.78 -9.30 -0.77
CA PHE A 177 8.44 -8.95 -1.22
C PHE A 177 8.30 -9.13 -2.73
N LEU A 178 9.21 -8.56 -3.53
CA LEU A 178 9.22 -8.71 -4.99
C LEU A 178 9.33 -10.17 -5.41
N LYS A 179 10.22 -10.95 -4.78
CA LYS A 179 10.37 -12.38 -5.08
C LYS A 179 9.12 -13.19 -4.76
N LEU A 180 8.47 -12.92 -3.63
CA LEU A 180 7.21 -13.59 -3.30
C LEU A 180 6.07 -13.15 -4.21
N LEU A 181 6.05 -11.88 -4.62
CA LEU A 181 5.09 -11.36 -5.57
C LEU A 181 5.21 -12.07 -6.94
N GLU A 182 6.43 -12.22 -7.48
CA GLU A 182 6.71 -12.94 -8.73
C GLU A 182 6.28 -14.41 -8.69
N THR A 183 6.42 -15.05 -7.53
CA THR A 183 6.13 -16.48 -7.35
C THR A 183 4.72 -16.75 -6.89
N SER A 184 4.00 -15.73 -6.42
CA SER A 184 2.61 -15.86 -6.00
C SER A 184 1.76 -16.21 -7.21
N ARG A 185 1.25 -17.45 -7.21
CA ARG A 185 0.20 -17.87 -8.14
C ARG A 185 -1.13 -17.58 -7.47
N PRO A 186 -1.82 -16.51 -7.86
CA PRO A 186 -3.16 -16.23 -7.36
C PRO A 186 -4.09 -17.42 -7.56
N ALA A 187 -4.96 -17.61 -6.58
CA ALA A 187 -5.98 -18.66 -6.62
C ALA A 187 -6.88 -18.42 -7.84
N PRO A 188 -7.28 -19.48 -8.58
CA PRO A 188 -8.21 -19.33 -9.69
C PRO A 188 -9.50 -18.71 -9.16
N LEU A 189 -9.81 -17.50 -9.63
CA LEU A 189 -11.06 -16.84 -9.32
C LEU A 189 -12.20 -17.72 -9.83
N LEU A 190 -13.21 -17.94 -8.99
CA LEU A 190 -14.49 -18.49 -9.44
C LEU A 190 -14.99 -17.60 -10.59
N PRO A 191 -15.45 -18.17 -11.72
CA PRO A 191 -15.92 -17.38 -12.85
C PRO A 191 -17.14 -16.57 -12.42
N GLN A 192 -16.93 -15.33 -11.99
CA GLN A 192 -17.97 -14.32 -12.05
C GLN A 192 -18.21 -14.08 -13.53
N GLN A 193 -19.48 -14.15 -13.96
CA GLN A 193 -19.89 -13.72 -15.29
C GLN A 193 -19.65 -12.22 -15.41
N LEU A 194 -18.41 -11.86 -15.73
CA LEU A 194 -18.05 -10.52 -16.14
C LEU A 194 -18.59 -10.30 -17.56
N PRO A 195 -18.88 -9.05 -17.94
CA PRO A 195 -19.11 -8.72 -19.34
C PRO A 195 -17.95 -9.26 -20.19
N PRO A 196 -18.19 -9.64 -21.45
CA PRO A 196 -17.10 -9.96 -22.38
C PRO A 196 -16.06 -8.83 -22.34
N ALA A 197 -14.79 -9.17 -22.16
CA ALA A 197 -13.70 -8.18 -22.04
C ALA A 197 -13.71 -7.16 -23.20
N ASP A 198 -14.16 -7.60 -24.38
CA ASP A 198 -14.25 -6.80 -25.60
C ASP A 198 -15.19 -5.57 -25.50
N SER A 199 -16.10 -5.51 -24.52
CA SER A 199 -16.99 -4.35 -24.35
C SER A 199 -16.44 -3.25 -23.44
N LEU A 200 -15.39 -3.51 -22.66
CA LEU A 200 -14.87 -2.57 -21.66
C LEU A 200 -13.44 -2.15 -21.97
N ARG A 201 -13.27 -0.89 -22.36
CA ARG A 201 -11.94 -0.28 -22.51
C ARG A 201 -11.47 0.29 -21.19
N ILE A 202 -10.33 -0.19 -20.69
CA ILE A 202 -9.76 0.20 -19.40
C ILE A 202 -8.32 0.67 -19.61
N ALA A 203 -7.99 1.82 -19.04
CA ALA A 203 -6.63 2.32 -18.96
C ALA A 203 -6.07 2.09 -17.56
N VAL A 204 -4.81 1.68 -17.46
CA VAL A 204 -4.01 1.76 -16.24
C VAL A 204 -3.01 2.90 -16.41
N VAL A 205 -2.93 3.80 -15.45
CA VAL A 205 -2.18 5.05 -15.55
C VAL A 205 -1.27 5.20 -14.34
N THR A 206 -0.01 5.54 -14.58
CA THR A 206 0.96 5.85 -13.53
C THR A 206 1.93 6.93 -13.98
N ALA A 207 2.46 7.71 -13.04
CA ALA A 207 3.52 8.67 -13.31
C ALA A 207 4.71 8.45 -12.38
N CYS A 208 5.86 8.10 -12.96
CA CYS A 208 7.15 7.90 -12.28
C CYS A 208 8.09 9.09 -12.47
N ALA A 209 7.51 10.29 -12.51
CA ALA A 209 8.20 11.52 -12.84
C ALA A 209 9.09 12.07 -11.73
N GLY A 210 8.97 11.52 -10.51
CA GLY A 210 9.72 11.94 -9.33
C GLY A 210 11.12 11.32 -9.25
N PHE A 211 11.84 11.67 -8.19
CA PHE A 211 13.04 10.94 -7.81
C PHE A 211 12.62 9.62 -7.17
N HIS A 212 12.94 8.51 -7.83
CA HIS A 212 12.74 7.17 -7.31
C HIS A 212 14.12 6.51 -7.15
N PRO A 213 14.57 6.18 -5.93
CA PRO A 213 15.85 5.51 -5.75
C PRO A 213 15.82 4.10 -6.35
N GLY A 214 16.95 3.66 -6.92
CA GLY A 214 17.13 2.28 -7.38
C GLY A 214 16.29 1.90 -8.60
N ARG A 215 15.60 0.76 -8.52
CA ARG A 215 14.85 0.13 -9.63
C ARG A 215 13.33 0.31 -9.55
N ALA A 216 12.80 1.07 -8.59
CA ALA A 216 11.35 1.19 -8.37
C ALA A 216 10.56 1.54 -9.64
N ARG A 217 11.06 2.45 -10.49
CA ARG A 217 10.44 2.77 -11.79
C ARG A 217 10.34 1.54 -12.70
N GLN A 218 11.43 0.79 -12.83
CA GLN A 218 11.47 -0.41 -13.66
C GLN A 218 10.53 -1.48 -13.09
N SER A 219 10.57 -1.72 -11.78
CA SER A 219 9.69 -2.68 -11.09
C SER A 219 8.21 -2.32 -11.28
N SER A 220 7.87 -1.04 -11.20
CA SER A 220 6.53 -0.52 -11.45
C SER A 220 6.07 -0.78 -12.88
N GLU A 221 6.91 -0.45 -13.86
CA GLU A 221 6.63 -0.69 -15.27
C GLU A 221 6.41 -2.18 -15.57
N GLU A 222 7.26 -3.05 -15.02
CA GLU A 222 7.15 -4.51 -15.18
C GLU A 222 5.89 -5.08 -14.48
N ASN A 223 5.58 -4.62 -13.26
CA ASN A 223 4.40 -5.04 -12.50
C ASN A 223 3.10 -4.62 -13.21
N LEU A 224 2.99 -3.35 -13.58
CA LEU A 224 1.79 -2.81 -14.24
C LEU A 224 1.68 -3.32 -15.68
N GLY A 225 2.79 -3.47 -16.40
CA GLY A 225 2.83 -4.06 -17.74
C GLY A 225 2.37 -5.51 -17.75
N SER A 226 2.74 -6.28 -16.72
CA SER A 226 2.25 -7.66 -16.54
C SER A 226 0.75 -7.69 -16.27
N TYR A 227 0.23 -6.77 -15.44
CA TYR A 227 -1.19 -6.66 -15.15
C TYR A 227 -2.00 -6.29 -16.40
N THR A 228 -1.60 -5.25 -17.13
CA THR A 228 -2.34 -4.78 -18.31
C THR A 228 -2.32 -5.80 -19.45
N SER A 229 -1.18 -6.42 -19.71
CA SER A 229 -1.04 -7.46 -20.73
C SER A 229 -1.93 -8.66 -20.46
N ARG A 230 -2.08 -9.05 -19.18
CA ARG A 230 -2.91 -10.16 -18.75
C ARG A 230 -4.40 -9.92 -18.98
N HIS A 231 -4.87 -8.69 -18.76
CA HIS A 231 -6.29 -8.35 -18.84
C HIS A 231 -6.71 -7.65 -20.13
N GLY A 232 -5.77 -7.38 -21.05
CA GLY A 232 -6.04 -6.65 -22.28
C GLY A 232 -6.35 -5.17 -22.03
N TYR A 233 -5.67 -4.54 -21.06
CA TYR A 233 -5.80 -3.11 -20.76
C TYR A 233 -4.71 -2.29 -21.43
N ASP A 234 -4.95 -0.99 -21.59
CA ASP A 234 -3.94 -0.06 -22.09
C ASP A 234 -3.13 0.50 -20.91
N LEU A 235 -1.80 0.44 -20.99
CA LEU A 235 -0.90 1.06 -20.01
C LEU A 235 -0.45 2.45 -20.48
N HIS A 236 -0.72 3.47 -19.68
CA HIS A 236 -0.19 4.83 -19.84
C HIS A 236 0.86 5.10 -18.77
N PHE A 237 2.11 4.80 -19.10
CA PHE A 237 3.26 4.98 -18.20
C PHE A 237 3.96 6.30 -18.51
N PHE A 238 4.00 7.23 -17.55
CA PHE A 238 4.71 8.51 -17.68
C PHE A 238 6.06 8.44 -16.95
N PRO A 239 7.18 8.18 -17.65
CA PRO A 239 8.47 7.88 -17.01
C PRO A 239 9.17 9.11 -16.40
N ASP A 240 8.80 10.31 -16.83
CA ASP A 240 9.44 11.56 -16.40
C ASP A 240 8.44 12.74 -16.47
N ALA A 241 8.85 13.87 -15.89
CA ALA A 241 8.04 15.08 -15.85
C ALA A 241 7.74 15.62 -17.26
N SER A 242 8.66 15.48 -18.22
CA SER A 242 8.45 15.95 -19.59
C SER A 242 7.33 15.17 -20.27
N ALA A 243 7.28 13.85 -20.05
CA ALA A 243 6.22 12.99 -20.56
C ALA A 243 4.85 13.43 -20.02
N VAL A 244 4.74 13.72 -18.72
CA VAL A 244 3.48 14.24 -18.13
C VAL A 244 3.12 15.60 -18.75
N MET A 245 4.09 16.50 -18.86
CA MET A 245 3.82 17.91 -19.20
C MET A 245 3.70 18.21 -20.70
N SER A 246 4.15 17.32 -21.57
CA SER A 246 4.07 17.48 -23.04
C SER A 246 2.65 17.70 -23.59
N GLY A 247 1.61 17.37 -22.82
CA GLY A 247 0.20 17.59 -23.16
C GLY A 247 -0.56 18.51 -22.19
N ALA A 248 0.11 19.15 -21.23
CA ALA A 248 -0.56 19.97 -20.23
C ALA A 248 -1.06 21.31 -20.84
N PRO A 249 -2.27 21.79 -20.49
CA PRO A 249 -2.78 23.07 -20.98
C PRO A 249 -1.88 24.23 -20.56
N ALA A 250 -1.64 25.18 -21.48
CA ALA A 250 -0.73 26.30 -21.28
C ALA A 250 -1.26 27.42 -20.35
N TRP A 251 -2.40 27.24 -19.68
CA TRP A 251 -3.05 28.31 -18.92
C TRP A 251 -2.75 28.26 -17.42
N GLY A 252 -2.04 29.29 -16.95
CA GLY A 252 -2.35 29.97 -15.69
C GLY A 252 -1.64 29.50 -14.42
N TRP A 253 -0.67 30.32 -14.00
CA TRP A 253 -0.14 30.50 -12.65
C TRP A 253 0.71 29.36 -12.05
N ASN A 254 2.02 29.42 -12.39
CA ASN A 254 3.13 29.42 -11.42
C ASN A 254 3.30 28.23 -10.45
N GLN A 255 3.32 27.01 -10.97
CA GLN A 255 4.29 26.01 -10.51
C GLN A 255 4.96 25.48 -11.77
N THR A 256 6.21 25.87 -11.99
CA THR A 256 7.08 25.37 -13.06
C THR A 256 6.94 23.85 -13.15
N GLN A 257 6.94 23.32 -14.37
CA GLN A 257 6.88 21.89 -14.74
C GLN A 257 7.81 20.94 -13.95
N MET A 258 8.68 21.48 -13.08
CA MET A 258 9.68 20.80 -12.27
C MET A 258 9.47 20.95 -10.75
N ASP A 259 8.67 21.91 -10.26
CA ASP A 259 8.65 22.30 -8.83
C ASP A 259 7.41 21.82 -8.05
N ALA A 260 6.45 21.16 -8.70
CA ALA A 260 5.32 20.54 -8.00
C ALA A 260 4.98 19.13 -8.51
N PRO A 261 5.83 18.13 -8.18
CA PRO A 261 5.56 16.71 -8.42
C PRO A 261 4.15 16.27 -8.02
N ALA A 262 3.64 16.94 -6.99
CA ALA A 262 2.35 16.73 -6.38
C ALA A 262 1.21 16.65 -7.43
N PHE A 263 1.17 17.55 -8.42
CA PHE A 263 0.06 17.63 -9.39
C PHE A 263 0.22 16.79 -10.66
N TRP A 264 1.34 16.08 -10.84
CA TRP A 264 1.57 15.27 -12.05
C TRP A 264 0.51 14.20 -12.25
N ARG A 265 -0.04 13.66 -11.16
CA ARG A 265 -1.15 12.71 -11.18
C ARG A 265 -2.39 13.27 -11.88
N ALA A 266 -2.82 14.47 -11.51
CA ALA A 266 -3.97 15.12 -12.12
C ALA A 266 -3.73 15.41 -13.61
N HIS A 267 -2.54 15.85 -13.99
CA HIS A 267 -2.20 16.10 -15.40
C HIS A 267 -2.14 14.82 -16.24
N ALA A 268 -1.56 13.74 -15.71
CA ALA A 268 -1.51 12.44 -16.36
C ALA A 268 -2.93 11.90 -16.60
N LEU A 269 -3.80 11.96 -15.58
CA LEU A 269 -5.20 11.59 -15.71
C LEU A 269 -5.95 12.44 -16.73
N GLN A 270 -5.75 13.76 -16.70
CA GLN A 270 -6.39 14.68 -17.65
C GLN A 270 -6.06 14.29 -19.09
N ARG A 271 -4.80 13.99 -19.37
CA ARG A 271 -4.34 13.57 -20.70
C ARG A 271 -5.00 12.27 -21.17
N VAL A 272 -5.16 11.29 -20.28
CA VAL A 272 -5.81 10.01 -20.62
C VAL A 272 -7.31 10.20 -20.83
N ILE A 273 -7.97 11.03 -20.00
CA ILE A 273 -9.39 11.39 -20.16
C ILE A 273 -9.63 12.13 -21.48
N ASP A 274 -8.76 13.06 -21.85
CA ASP A 274 -8.88 13.87 -23.06
C ASP A 274 -8.49 13.11 -24.33
N SER A 275 -7.93 11.91 -24.21
CA SER A 275 -7.55 11.09 -25.35
C SER A 275 -8.77 10.69 -26.21
N GLU A 276 -8.50 10.45 -27.50
CA GLU A 276 -9.49 9.98 -28.46
C GLU A 276 -10.02 8.57 -28.12
N VAL A 277 -9.30 7.81 -27.28
CA VAL A 277 -9.71 6.47 -26.88
C VAL A 277 -10.78 6.54 -25.79
N PRO A 278 -12.00 6.03 -26.04
CA PRO A 278 -13.11 6.12 -25.08
C PRO A 278 -12.98 5.06 -23.98
N TYR A 279 -12.05 5.27 -23.05
CA TYR A 279 -11.96 4.46 -21.83
C TYR A 279 -13.24 4.59 -21.01
N HIS A 280 -13.75 3.48 -20.51
CA HIS A 280 -14.87 3.45 -19.57
C HIS A 280 -14.36 3.74 -18.17
N TRP A 281 -13.24 3.10 -17.81
CA TRP A 281 -12.58 3.22 -16.52
C TRP A 281 -11.08 3.46 -16.69
N ILE A 282 -10.55 4.22 -15.76
CA ILE A 282 -9.15 4.56 -15.62
C ILE A 282 -8.74 4.14 -14.23
N LEU A 283 -7.82 3.18 -14.12
CA LEU A 283 -7.16 2.79 -12.88
C LEU A 283 -5.88 3.61 -12.74
N TRP A 284 -5.83 4.49 -11.75
CA TRP A 284 -4.59 5.13 -11.35
C TRP A 284 -3.85 4.26 -10.33
N VAL A 285 -2.53 4.16 -10.51
CA VAL A 285 -1.62 3.51 -9.57
C VAL A 285 -0.36 4.37 -9.45
N ASP A 286 0.01 4.77 -8.23
CA ASP A 286 1.28 5.48 -8.01
C ASP A 286 2.48 4.64 -8.45
N CYS A 287 3.59 5.31 -8.79
CA CYS A 287 4.77 4.64 -9.32
C CYS A 287 5.32 3.59 -8.36
N GLU A 288 5.36 3.94 -7.09
CA GLU A 288 5.81 3.10 -6.00
C GLU A 288 4.78 2.04 -5.57
N VAL A 289 3.60 1.99 -6.18
CA VAL A 289 2.56 1.04 -5.78
C VAL A 289 2.61 -0.21 -6.64
N ALA A 290 2.87 -1.35 -6.02
CA ALA A 290 2.79 -2.65 -6.67
C ALA A 290 1.39 -3.26 -6.52
N LEU A 291 0.84 -3.78 -7.63
CA LEU A 291 -0.34 -4.62 -7.63
C LEU A 291 0.05 -6.04 -7.20
N THR A 292 -0.61 -6.55 -6.15
CA THR A 292 -0.29 -7.85 -5.56
C THR A 292 -1.19 -8.99 -6.02
N ASP A 293 -2.42 -8.68 -6.44
CA ASP A 293 -3.37 -9.64 -6.99
C ASP A 293 -3.56 -9.40 -8.50
N LEU A 294 -2.63 -9.96 -9.29
CA LEU A 294 -2.60 -9.70 -10.73
C LEU A 294 -3.72 -10.39 -11.52
N GLU A 295 -4.44 -11.39 -10.98
CA GLU A 295 -5.58 -12.01 -11.72
C GLU A 295 -6.86 -11.23 -11.54
N ARG A 296 -6.92 -10.37 -10.53
CA ARG A 296 -8.14 -9.66 -10.23
C ARG A 296 -8.32 -8.51 -11.21
N SER A 297 -9.17 -8.74 -12.19
CA SER A 297 -9.51 -7.75 -13.21
C SER A 297 -10.23 -6.56 -12.58
N VAL A 298 -10.12 -5.38 -13.20
CA VAL A 298 -10.76 -4.15 -12.74
C VAL A 298 -12.28 -4.34 -12.53
N PRO A 299 -13.04 -4.96 -13.44
CA PRO A 299 -14.47 -5.22 -13.21
C PRO A 299 -14.78 -6.02 -11.94
N VAL A 300 -13.95 -7.02 -11.59
CA VAL A 300 -14.13 -7.81 -10.35
C VAL A 300 -13.91 -6.95 -9.12
N VAL A 301 -12.92 -6.04 -9.16
CA VAL A 301 -12.67 -5.12 -8.05
C VAL A 301 -13.84 -4.15 -7.89
N LEU A 302 -14.26 -3.49 -8.98
CA LEU A 302 -15.41 -2.58 -8.98
C LEU A 302 -16.66 -3.27 -8.42
N ALA A 303 -16.97 -4.49 -8.89
CA ALA A 303 -18.09 -5.29 -8.41
C ALA A 303 -18.00 -5.61 -6.90
N SER A 304 -16.81 -5.93 -6.40
CA SER A 304 -16.61 -6.19 -4.96
C SER A 304 -16.80 -4.97 -4.06
N HIS A 305 -16.78 -3.77 -4.65
CA HIS A 305 -17.09 -2.50 -3.99
C HIS A 305 -18.49 -1.97 -4.34
N GLY A 306 -19.37 -2.87 -4.80
CA GLY A 306 -20.79 -2.57 -5.02
C GLY A 306 -21.07 -1.75 -6.27
N ILE A 307 -20.13 -1.65 -7.22
CA ILE A 307 -20.38 -1.05 -8.53
C ILE A 307 -20.97 -2.14 -9.42
N SER A 308 -22.25 -2.02 -9.76
CA SER A 308 -22.95 -3.06 -10.52
C SER A 308 -22.38 -3.20 -11.94
N PRO A 309 -22.50 -4.37 -12.60
CA PRO A 309 -22.03 -4.54 -13.99
C PRO A 309 -22.61 -3.49 -14.96
N ALA A 310 -23.86 -3.06 -14.74
CA ALA A 310 -24.48 -2.00 -15.53
C ALA A 310 -23.82 -0.62 -15.32
N GLU A 311 -23.41 -0.31 -14.08
CA GLU A 311 -22.62 0.90 -13.78
C GLU A 311 -21.24 0.84 -14.42
N VAL A 312 -20.62 -0.34 -14.48
CA VAL A 312 -19.30 -0.52 -15.10
C VAL A 312 -19.35 -0.21 -16.60
N THR A 313 -20.41 -0.64 -17.31
CA THR A 313 -20.50 -0.53 -18.78
C THR A 313 -21.21 0.71 -19.30
N GLY A 314 -22.22 1.24 -18.59
CA GLY A 314 -23.18 2.17 -19.20
C GLY A 314 -23.59 3.38 -18.38
N GLY A 315 -23.21 3.43 -17.09
CA GLY A 315 -23.47 4.54 -16.20
C GLY A 315 -24.94 4.93 -15.99
N GLY A 316 -25.46 4.67 -14.80
CA GLY A 316 -26.73 5.26 -14.34
C GLY A 316 -26.55 6.66 -13.72
N PRO A 317 -27.64 7.39 -13.48
CA PRO A 317 -27.60 8.69 -12.78
C PRO A 317 -27.10 8.60 -11.33
N GLU A 318 -27.14 7.41 -10.72
CA GLU A 318 -26.63 7.14 -9.36
C GLU A 318 -25.28 6.39 -9.36
N ALA A 319 -24.67 6.22 -10.53
CA ALA A 319 -23.45 5.46 -10.66
C ALA A 319 -22.24 6.26 -10.16
N ALA A 320 -21.36 5.60 -9.41
CA ALA A 320 -20.12 6.20 -8.96
C ALA A 320 -19.20 6.52 -10.15
N ASP A 321 -18.55 7.68 -10.08
CA ASP A 321 -17.52 8.13 -11.01
C ASP A 321 -16.11 7.94 -10.46
N LEU A 322 -15.96 7.88 -9.14
CA LEU A 322 -14.69 7.74 -8.45
C LEU A 322 -14.81 6.68 -7.36
N LEU A 323 -13.93 5.68 -7.39
CA LEU A 323 -13.73 4.73 -6.30
C LEU A 323 -12.31 4.91 -5.75
N LEU A 324 -12.19 5.27 -4.48
CA LEU A 324 -10.90 5.48 -3.80
C LEU A 324 -10.95 4.98 -2.36
N THR A 325 -9.78 4.89 -1.73
CA THR A 325 -9.68 4.65 -0.29
C THR A 325 -9.56 5.97 0.47
N ALA A 326 -9.89 5.98 1.75
CA ALA A 326 -9.68 7.12 2.63
C ALA A 326 -9.15 6.65 3.99
N ASP A 327 -8.38 7.50 4.66
CA ASP A 327 -7.85 7.27 6.01
C ASP A 327 -8.02 8.53 6.89
N GLY A 328 -7.36 8.56 8.06
CA GLY A 328 -7.38 9.72 8.96
C GLY A 328 -6.82 11.02 8.35
N LEU A 329 -6.05 10.92 7.26
CA LEU A 329 -5.53 12.05 6.50
C LEU A 329 -6.44 12.43 5.32
N GLY A 330 -7.46 11.64 5.00
CA GLY A 330 -8.49 11.91 3.98
C GLY A 330 -8.37 10.99 2.77
N ALA A 331 -8.83 11.46 1.61
CA ALA A 331 -8.73 10.70 0.36
C ALA A 331 -7.28 10.26 0.09
N LYS A 332 -7.12 8.99 -0.27
CA LYS A 332 -5.85 8.33 -0.60
C LYS A 332 -5.70 8.26 -2.12
N PRO A 333 -4.76 9.02 -2.72
CA PRO A 333 -4.62 9.07 -4.17
C PRO A 333 -3.85 7.89 -4.76
N GLU A 334 -3.24 7.04 -3.94
CA GLU A 334 -2.22 6.08 -4.37
C GLU A 334 -2.79 5.02 -5.32
N VAL A 335 -4.05 4.64 -5.11
CA VAL A 335 -4.85 3.82 -6.04
C VAL A 335 -6.28 4.33 -6.06
N MET A 336 -6.79 4.57 -7.26
CA MET A 336 -8.18 4.97 -7.47
C MET A 336 -8.68 4.52 -8.84
N PHE A 337 -9.99 4.33 -8.94
CA PHE A 337 -10.67 4.09 -10.20
C PHE A 337 -11.51 5.30 -10.55
N LEU A 338 -11.33 5.80 -11.76
CA LEU A 338 -12.04 6.96 -12.28
C LEU A 338 -12.80 6.54 -13.54
N ARG A 339 -14.11 6.69 -13.53
CA ARG A 339 -14.95 6.51 -14.71
C ARG A 339 -14.80 7.71 -15.63
N ARG A 340 -14.78 7.51 -16.94
CA ARG A 340 -14.83 8.65 -17.87
C ARG A 340 -16.24 9.22 -17.91
N SER A 341 -16.42 10.40 -17.32
CA SER A 341 -17.70 11.12 -17.31
C SER A 341 -17.48 12.64 -17.28
N PRO A 342 -18.54 13.44 -17.54
CA PRO A 342 -18.46 14.89 -17.38
C PRO A 342 -18.06 15.33 -15.97
N TRP A 343 -18.48 14.56 -14.94
CA TRP A 343 -18.09 14.82 -13.56
C TRP A 343 -16.58 14.59 -13.38
N SER A 344 -16.06 13.46 -13.83
CA SER A 344 -14.63 13.12 -13.70
C SER A 344 -13.73 14.09 -14.42
N LEU A 345 -14.13 14.55 -15.61
CA LEU A 345 -13.42 15.60 -16.33
C LEU A 345 -13.37 16.89 -15.50
N SER A 346 -14.51 17.33 -14.96
CA SER A 346 -14.57 18.52 -14.12
C SER A 346 -13.77 18.37 -12.83
N PHE A 347 -13.79 17.17 -12.23
CA PHE A 347 -13.03 16.81 -11.04
C PHE A 347 -11.52 16.93 -11.29
N VAL A 348 -11.00 16.26 -12.33
CA VAL A 348 -9.57 16.31 -12.65
C VAL A 348 -9.12 17.71 -13.03
N GLN A 349 -9.94 18.47 -13.76
CA GLN A 349 -9.64 19.88 -14.06
C GLN A 349 -9.57 20.76 -12.81
N ARG A 350 -10.41 20.51 -11.80
CA ARG A 350 -10.32 21.21 -10.51
C ARG A 350 -9.09 20.79 -9.73
N TRP A 351 -8.77 19.50 -9.73
CA TRP A 351 -7.60 18.96 -9.03
C TRP A 351 -6.29 19.46 -9.62
N ALA A 352 -6.20 19.51 -10.95
CA ALA A 352 -5.04 20.06 -11.67
C ALA A 352 -4.85 21.56 -11.45
N ARG A 353 -5.84 22.26 -10.89
CA ARG A 353 -5.73 23.66 -10.48
C ARG A 353 -5.33 23.70 -9.00
N SER A 354 -4.19 24.31 -8.70
CA SER A 354 -3.80 24.56 -7.31
C SER A 354 -4.92 25.31 -6.58
N PRO A 355 -5.27 24.94 -5.33
CA PRO A 355 -6.21 25.69 -4.53
C PRO A 355 -5.77 27.15 -4.40
N ALA A 356 -6.72 28.08 -4.25
CA ALA A 356 -6.38 29.49 -4.08
C ALA A 356 -5.39 29.68 -2.92
N SER A 357 -4.44 30.62 -3.01
CA SER A 357 -3.38 30.81 -1.99
C SER A 357 -3.88 30.99 -0.54
N ALA A 358 -5.13 31.43 -0.35
CA ALA A 358 -5.78 31.48 0.96
C ALA A 358 -6.02 30.08 1.57
N PHE A 359 -6.36 29.09 0.74
CA PHE A 359 -6.52 27.69 1.12
C PHE A 359 -5.20 27.09 1.62
N ASN A 360 -4.10 27.26 0.88
CA ASN A 360 -2.80 26.69 1.26
C ASN A 360 -2.30 27.24 2.61
N ARG A 361 -2.68 28.47 2.97
CA ARG A 361 -2.38 29.07 4.27
C ARG A 361 -3.24 28.52 5.40
N ALA A 362 -4.52 28.24 5.14
CA ALA A 362 -5.44 27.67 6.14
C ALA A 362 -5.18 26.18 6.38
N ALA A 363 -4.77 25.46 5.34
CA ALA A 363 -4.45 24.05 5.37
C ALA A 363 -2.96 23.76 5.66
N HIS A 364 -2.16 24.79 5.95
CA HIS A 364 -0.74 24.66 6.29
C HIS A 364 -0.60 23.93 7.63
N ASP A 365 -0.56 22.61 7.54
CA ASP A 365 -0.29 21.72 8.66
C ASP A 365 1.23 21.72 8.92
N PRO A 366 1.70 22.10 10.12
CA PRO A 366 3.12 21.99 10.49
C PRO A 366 3.66 20.56 10.40
N ASN A 367 2.80 19.54 10.26
CA ASN A 367 3.17 18.15 10.04
C ASN A 367 3.41 17.79 8.56
N GLY A 368 3.40 18.75 7.63
CA GLY A 368 3.86 18.53 6.25
C GLY A 368 2.88 17.76 5.37
N ARG A 369 1.56 17.98 5.50
CA ARG A 369 0.60 17.44 4.51
C ARG A 369 0.98 17.90 3.10
N HIS A 370 1.16 16.94 2.19
CA HIS A 370 1.46 17.23 0.79
C HIS A 370 0.34 18.09 0.18
N GLU A 371 0.70 19.24 -0.39
CA GLU A 371 -0.23 20.22 -0.97
C GLU A 371 -1.24 19.58 -1.96
N GLU A 372 -0.81 18.55 -2.68
CA GLU A 372 -1.70 17.85 -3.61
C GLU A 372 -2.74 16.99 -2.92
N ARG A 373 -2.46 16.35 -1.79
CA ARG A 373 -3.49 15.58 -1.08
C ARG A 373 -4.62 16.51 -0.61
N LEU A 374 -4.27 17.73 -0.22
CA LEU A 374 -5.23 18.78 0.09
C LEU A 374 -5.99 19.26 -1.17
N ALA A 375 -5.30 19.44 -2.30
CA ALA A 375 -5.94 19.79 -3.56
C ALA A 375 -6.90 18.70 -4.05
N LEU A 376 -6.54 17.42 -3.91
CA LEU A 376 -7.42 16.29 -4.16
C LEU A 376 -8.66 16.39 -3.28
N GLN A 377 -8.48 16.54 -1.97
CA GLN A 377 -9.60 16.67 -1.02
C GLN A 377 -10.53 17.81 -1.40
N HIS A 378 -9.99 18.97 -1.76
CA HIS A 378 -10.78 20.10 -2.23
C HIS A 378 -11.54 19.80 -3.53
N SER A 379 -10.90 19.09 -4.47
CA SER A 379 -11.52 18.75 -5.75
C SER A 379 -12.67 17.74 -5.60
N VAL A 380 -12.58 16.85 -4.60
CA VAL A 380 -13.63 15.88 -4.23
C VAL A 380 -14.73 16.55 -3.39
N LEU A 381 -14.38 17.42 -2.45
CA LEU A 381 -15.28 18.04 -1.48
C LEU A 381 -15.18 19.58 -1.52
N PRO A 382 -15.75 20.26 -2.53
CA PRO A 382 -15.60 21.71 -2.73
C PRO A 382 -16.19 22.58 -1.61
N HIS A 383 -16.91 22.00 -0.64
CA HIS A 383 -17.49 22.72 0.52
C HIS A 383 -16.81 22.42 1.86
N TRP A 384 -15.69 21.69 1.85
CA TRP A 384 -14.99 21.27 3.08
C TRP A 384 -14.47 22.44 3.94
N GLU A 385 -14.19 23.60 3.34
CA GLU A 385 -13.66 24.79 4.03
C GLU A 385 -14.61 25.30 5.13
N VAL A 386 -15.92 25.26 4.86
CA VAL A 386 -16.97 25.67 5.81
C VAL A 386 -16.96 24.76 7.05
N TRP A 387 -16.57 23.51 6.88
CA TRP A 387 -16.51 22.52 7.95
C TRP A 387 -15.24 22.63 8.80
N LEU A 388 -14.09 22.88 8.17
CA LEU A 388 -12.83 23.14 8.87
C LEU A 388 -12.93 24.33 9.82
N ALA A 389 -13.69 25.36 9.45
CA ALA A 389 -13.90 26.54 10.28
C ALA A 389 -14.58 26.24 11.63
N GLY A 390 -15.16 25.04 11.82
CA GLY A 390 -15.89 24.65 13.03
C GLY A 390 -15.38 23.42 13.78
N ASN A 391 -14.36 22.70 13.27
CA ASN A 391 -13.94 21.41 13.85
C ASN A 391 -12.42 21.29 13.96
N SER A 392 -11.94 20.80 15.11
CA SER A 392 -10.51 20.71 15.40
C SER A 392 -9.79 19.51 14.77
N TRP A 393 -10.53 18.46 14.34
CA TRP A 393 -9.94 17.26 13.72
C TRP A 393 -10.91 16.62 12.69
N PRO A 394 -10.48 16.39 11.43
CA PRO A 394 -11.31 15.75 10.41
C PRO A 394 -11.56 14.26 10.71
N ASN A 395 -12.80 13.92 11.08
CA ASN A 395 -13.26 12.54 10.99
C ASN A 395 -13.81 12.29 9.59
N TRP A 396 -12.95 11.89 8.65
CA TRP A 396 -13.29 11.69 7.24
C TRP A 396 -14.41 10.66 7.00
N GLU A 397 -14.58 9.71 7.91
CA GLU A 397 -15.67 8.72 7.86
C GLU A 397 -17.04 9.35 8.14
N SER A 398 -17.09 10.54 8.73
CA SER A 398 -18.33 11.25 9.03
C SER A 398 -18.81 12.19 7.92
N PHE A 399 -18.04 12.32 6.84
CA PHE A 399 -18.41 13.19 5.71
C PHE A 399 -19.52 12.54 4.87
N ALA A 400 -20.47 13.36 4.46
CA ALA A 400 -21.36 13.02 3.35
C ALA A 400 -20.57 13.19 2.05
N TRP A 401 -20.05 12.09 1.52
CA TRP A 401 -19.36 12.08 0.23
C TRP A 401 -20.35 12.36 -0.91
N PRO A 402 -19.91 13.03 -2.00
CA PRO A 402 -20.73 13.18 -3.19
C PRO A 402 -21.18 11.81 -3.70
N THR A 403 -22.37 11.74 -4.29
CA THR A 403 -22.93 10.48 -4.82
C THR A 403 -22.05 9.85 -5.90
N GLU A 404 -21.25 10.67 -6.58
CA GLU A 404 -20.27 10.28 -7.58
C GLU A 404 -19.02 9.60 -6.97
N VAL A 405 -18.83 9.68 -5.64
CA VAL A 405 -17.65 9.17 -4.94
C VAL A 405 -18.04 7.98 -4.07
N ARG A 406 -17.40 6.85 -4.32
CA ARG A 406 -17.53 5.63 -3.51
C ARG A 406 -16.23 5.40 -2.74
N LEU A 407 -16.36 5.16 -1.44
CA LEU A 407 -15.25 4.73 -0.62
C LEU A 407 -15.10 3.21 -0.67
N ALA A 408 -13.90 2.74 -0.99
CA ALA A 408 -13.56 1.34 -0.91
C ALA A 408 -13.37 0.93 0.56
N ALA A 409 -14.14 -0.07 0.99
CA ALA A 409 -13.91 -0.73 2.28
C ALA A 409 -12.71 -1.68 2.18
N GLY A 410 -11.49 -1.18 2.39
CA GLY A 410 -10.24 -1.95 2.35
C GLY A 410 -9.32 -1.61 1.18
N ASN A 411 -8.24 -2.38 1.00
CA ASN A 411 -7.24 -2.13 -0.04
C ASN A 411 -7.77 -2.47 -1.45
N LEU A 412 -7.71 -1.49 -2.35
CA LEU A 412 -7.98 -1.67 -3.77
C LEU A 412 -6.86 -2.54 -4.40
N LEU A 413 -7.21 -3.69 -4.99
CA LEU A 413 -6.25 -4.61 -5.65
C LEU A 413 -5.10 -5.13 -4.77
N GLY A 414 -5.24 -5.07 -3.44
CA GLY A 414 -4.12 -5.38 -2.55
C GLY A 414 -2.91 -4.46 -2.73
N ALA A 415 -3.12 -3.28 -3.31
CA ALA A 415 -2.07 -2.32 -3.61
C ALA A 415 -1.51 -1.63 -2.35
N ARG A 416 -0.19 -1.41 -2.30
CA ARG A 416 0.48 -0.60 -1.26
C ARG A 416 1.65 0.19 -1.84
N SER A 417 1.89 1.39 -1.32
CA SER A 417 3.00 2.24 -1.75
C SER A 417 4.33 1.77 -1.15
N GLU A 418 5.36 1.71 -1.98
CA GLU A 418 6.76 1.55 -1.61
C GLU A 418 7.31 2.93 -1.21
N CYS A 419 7.28 3.20 0.10
CA CYS A 419 7.93 4.35 0.76
C CYS A 419 7.19 5.69 0.78
N CYS A 420 6.97 6.17 2.01
CA CYS A 420 7.35 7.51 2.49
C CYS A 420 7.98 7.33 3.87
#